data_AF-E0IAN1-F1
#
_entry.id   AF-E0IAN1-F1
#
_cell.length_a   1.000
_cell.length_b   1.000
_cell.length_c   1.000
_cell.angle_alpha   90.00
_cell.angle_beta   90.00
_cell.angle_gamma   90.00
#
_symmetry.space_group_name_H-M   'P 1'
#
loop_
_entity.id
_entity.type
_entity.pdbx_description
1 polymer ?
#
loop_
_entity_poly.entity_id
_entity_poly.type
_entity_poly.pdbx_seq_one_letter_code
_entity_poly.pdbx_strand_id
1 'polypeptide(L)'
;MPYWRLGALRQPIGQIFMPYRLPQAAAAYRAGFHALFALECAAAAYRAGFHALFALECAAAAYRADFYALFALGQPAAAYRAGFHALFALECAAAAYRAVFYALFALGQPAAAYRADFYALFALGQPAAAYRAVFYALFALGQPAAAYRADFYALFALGQPAAAYRADFYALFKTNRKTLR
;
A
#
# COMPACT_ATOMS: atom_id res chain seq x y z
N MET A 1 17.01 -37.44 -28.57
CA MET A 1 15.80 -37.96 -27.89
C MET A 1 16.19 -39.25 -27.21
N PRO A 2 15.79 -39.56 -25.96
CA PRO A 2 14.57 -39.10 -25.26
C PRO A 2 14.84 -38.58 -23.82
N TYR A 3 13.92 -38.10 -22.97
CA TYR A 3 12.50 -37.74 -23.03
C TYR A 3 12.29 -36.67 -21.93
N TRP A 4 11.65 -35.54 -22.25
CA TRP A 4 11.12 -34.61 -21.25
C TRP A 4 9.89 -35.23 -20.58
N ARG A 5 9.83 -35.22 -19.25
CA ARG A 5 8.60 -35.52 -18.49
C ARG A 5 8.40 -34.45 -17.41
N LEU A 6 7.88 -33.31 -17.83
CA LEU A 6 7.29 -32.31 -16.93
C LEU A 6 5.90 -32.82 -16.54
N GLY A 7 5.84 -33.57 -15.44
CA GLY A 7 4.62 -34.14 -14.90
C GLY A 7 4.57 -33.96 -13.39
N ALA A 8 3.66 -33.07 -12.96
CA ALA A 8 3.05 -32.96 -11.64
C ALA A 8 3.92 -32.57 -10.44
N LEU A 9 3.60 -31.40 -9.86
CA LEU A 9 3.08 -31.33 -8.49
C LEU A 9 2.08 -30.16 -8.40
N ARG A 10 0.83 -30.47 -8.76
CA ARG A 10 -0.34 -29.73 -8.27
C ARG A 10 -0.64 -30.31 -6.89
N GLN A 11 -0.23 -29.64 -5.81
CA GLN A 11 -0.89 -29.75 -4.51
C GLN A 11 -0.88 -28.39 -3.79
N PRO A 12 -2.04 -27.93 -3.26
CA PRO A 12 -2.11 -26.78 -2.39
C PRO A 12 -1.70 -27.22 -0.98
N ILE A 13 -0.65 -26.61 -0.44
CA ILE A 13 -0.20 -26.82 0.94
C ILE A 13 -0.32 -25.42 1.56
N GLY A 14 -1.30 -25.16 2.41
CA GLY A 14 -1.38 -25.73 3.75
C GLY A 14 -0.74 -24.71 4.68
N GLN A 15 -1.52 -24.18 5.62
CA GLN A 15 -1.14 -23.13 6.56
C GLN A 15 0.19 -23.47 7.26
N ILE A 16 1.14 -22.54 7.25
CA ILE A 16 2.37 -22.64 8.04
C ILE A 16 2.61 -21.30 8.73
N PHE A 17 2.41 -21.29 10.04
CA PHE A 17 2.98 -20.28 10.93
C PHE A 17 4.44 -20.70 11.15
N MET A 18 5.38 -20.09 10.43
CA MET A 18 6.81 -20.23 10.69
C MET A 18 7.51 -18.90 10.38
N PRO A 19 8.44 -18.44 11.24
CA PRO A 19 9.32 -17.33 10.91
C PRO A 19 10.34 -17.83 9.88
N TYR A 20 9.96 -17.85 8.60
CA TYR A 20 10.87 -18.19 7.53
C TYR A 20 11.78 -17.01 7.23
N ARG A 21 13.08 -17.18 7.49
CA ARG A 21 14.14 -16.56 6.70
C ARG A 21 14.30 -17.43 5.45
N LEU A 22 13.74 -17.01 4.32
CA LEU A 22 14.02 -17.68 3.04
C LEU A 22 15.33 -17.13 2.46
N PRO A 23 16.21 -17.99 1.93
CA PRO A 23 17.37 -17.52 1.18
C PRO A 23 16.87 -16.76 -0.05
N GLN A 24 17.56 -15.67 -0.34
CA GLN A 24 17.56 -14.89 -1.56
C GLN A 24 16.91 -15.60 -2.79
N ALA A 25 15.74 -15.07 -3.18
CA ALA A 25 15.19 -15.09 -4.52
C ALA A 25 15.00 -16.45 -5.22
N ALA A 26 13.94 -17.18 -4.88
CA ALA A 26 13.22 -17.99 -5.88
C ALA A 26 12.37 -17.03 -6.73
N ALA A 27 12.91 -16.57 -7.87
CA ALA A 27 12.16 -15.76 -8.83
C ALA A 27 10.98 -16.58 -9.39
N ALA A 28 9.83 -16.51 -8.73
CA ALA A 28 8.62 -17.23 -9.13
C ALA A 28 7.80 -16.39 -10.12
N TYR A 29 7.18 -17.05 -11.10
CA TYR A 29 6.20 -16.38 -11.96
C TYR A 29 4.98 -15.92 -11.16
N ARG A 30 4.53 -16.72 -10.18
CA ARG A 30 3.41 -16.40 -9.29
C ARG A 30 3.62 -16.98 -7.90
N ALA A 31 3.40 -16.16 -6.88
CA ALA A 31 3.38 -16.54 -5.47
C ALA A 31 2.06 -16.10 -4.83
N GLY A 32 1.51 -16.92 -3.94
CA GLY A 32 0.24 -16.67 -3.26
C GLY A 32 0.30 -17.17 -1.83
N PHE A 33 -0.07 -16.33 -0.88
CA PHE A 33 -0.02 -16.63 0.55
C PHE A 33 -1.34 -16.29 1.22
N HIS A 34 -1.82 -17.18 2.08
CA HIS A 34 -3.08 -16.96 2.80
C HIS A 34 -2.89 -16.17 4.10
N ALA A 35 -1.95 -16.57 4.94
CA ALA A 35 -1.56 -15.88 6.15
C ALA A 35 -0.05 -15.97 6.29
N LEU A 36 0.62 -14.82 6.44
CA LEU A 36 2.07 -14.78 6.54
C LEU A 36 2.51 -13.70 7.54
N PHE A 37 3.57 -13.99 8.28
CA PHE A 37 4.28 -13.04 9.11
C PHE A 37 5.70 -12.93 8.56
N ALA A 38 6.10 -11.73 8.16
CA ALA A 38 7.38 -11.45 7.53
C ALA A 38 8.16 -10.41 8.34
N LEU A 39 9.38 -10.78 8.71
CA LEU A 39 10.37 -9.83 9.23
C LEU A 39 11.06 -9.07 8.08
N GLU A 40 11.44 -9.80 7.02
CA GLU A 40 12.07 -9.31 5.79
C GLU A 40 11.17 -9.60 4.56
N CYS A 41 11.60 -9.22 3.34
CA CYS A 41 10.81 -9.40 2.11
C CYS A 41 10.24 -10.82 1.94
N ALA A 42 8.91 -10.95 1.98
CA ALA A 42 8.22 -12.24 1.89
C ALA A 42 8.23 -12.88 0.48
N ALA A 43 8.37 -12.08 -0.59
CA ALA A 43 8.36 -12.60 -1.95
C ALA A 43 9.12 -11.73 -2.96
N ALA A 44 9.83 -12.40 -3.89
CA ALA A 44 10.33 -11.83 -5.13
C ALA A 44 9.69 -12.57 -6.33
N ALA A 45 8.70 -11.97 -7.00
CA ALA A 45 7.92 -12.66 -8.02
C ALA A 45 7.40 -11.72 -9.12
N TYR A 46 7.01 -12.26 -10.28
CA TYR A 46 6.30 -11.44 -11.28
C TYR A 46 4.90 -11.05 -10.77
N ARG A 47 4.19 -11.97 -10.10
CA ARG A 47 2.93 -11.69 -9.39
C ARG A 47 2.95 -12.26 -7.97
N ALA A 48 2.64 -11.45 -6.98
CA ALA A 48 2.48 -11.87 -5.60
C ALA A 48 1.07 -11.50 -5.08
N GLY A 49 0.43 -12.42 -4.37
CA GLY A 49 -0.86 -12.20 -3.73
C GLY A 49 -0.84 -12.61 -2.27
N PHE A 50 -1.36 -11.77 -1.38
CA PHE A 50 -1.41 -12.03 0.05
C PHE A 50 -2.82 -11.76 0.59
N HIS A 51 -3.43 -12.72 1.26
CA HIS A 51 -4.72 -12.51 1.91
C HIS A 51 -4.60 -11.83 3.27
N ALA A 52 -3.73 -12.33 4.13
CA ALA A 52 -3.41 -11.72 5.42
C ALA A 52 -1.89 -11.67 5.59
N LEU A 53 -1.35 -10.48 5.81
CA LEU A 53 0.08 -10.29 5.96
C LEU A 53 0.38 -9.31 7.09
N PHE A 54 1.33 -9.69 7.93
CA PHE A 54 2.00 -8.80 8.84
C PHE A 54 3.45 -8.68 8.39
N ALA A 55 3.90 -7.46 8.07
CA ALA A 55 5.24 -7.21 7.58
C ALA A 55 5.95 -6.14 8.41
N LEU A 56 7.17 -6.42 8.87
CA LEU A 56 8.00 -5.43 9.54
C LEU A 56 8.66 -4.49 8.54
N GLU A 57 9.45 -5.02 7.61
CA GLU A 57 10.25 -4.17 6.71
C GLU A 57 9.71 -4.17 5.29
N CYS A 58 9.55 -5.36 4.69
CA CYS A 58 9.17 -5.53 3.29
C CYS A 58 8.29 -6.76 3.14
N ALA A 59 7.23 -6.66 2.34
CA ALA A 59 6.35 -7.77 2.02
C ALA A 59 6.64 -8.35 0.62
N ALA A 60 6.83 -7.52 -0.40
CA ALA A 60 7.04 -8.01 -1.76
C ALA A 60 7.87 -7.09 -2.65
N ALA A 61 8.77 -7.69 -3.41
CA ALA A 61 9.40 -7.11 -4.60
C ALA A 61 8.79 -7.77 -5.84
N ALA A 62 7.87 -7.10 -6.54
CA ALA A 62 7.13 -7.73 -7.63
C ALA A 62 6.73 -6.80 -8.77
N TYR A 63 6.48 -7.35 -9.96
CA TYR A 63 5.86 -6.53 -11.01
C TYR A 63 4.41 -6.17 -10.63
N ARG A 64 3.66 -7.12 -10.04
CA ARG A 64 2.36 -6.86 -9.39
C ARG A 64 2.27 -7.50 -8.03
N ALA A 65 1.80 -6.74 -7.04
CA ALA A 65 1.53 -7.23 -5.70
C ALA A 65 0.11 -6.84 -5.27
N ASP A 66 -0.69 -7.82 -4.87
CA ASP A 66 -2.06 -7.61 -4.37
C ASP A 66 -2.15 -8.07 -2.91
N PHE A 67 -2.62 -7.19 -2.03
CA PHE A 67 -2.76 -7.43 -0.60
C PHE A 67 -4.20 -7.21 -0.17
N TYR A 68 -4.81 -8.21 0.46
CA TYR A 68 -6.18 -8.10 0.93
C TYR A 68 -6.26 -7.46 2.32
N ALA A 69 -5.55 -8.00 3.30
CA ALA A 69 -5.37 -7.42 4.61
C ALA A 69 -3.88 -7.37 4.94
N LEU A 70 -3.34 -6.16 5.14
CA LEU A 70 -1.94 -5.94 5.44
C LEU A 70 -1.78 -5.02 6.64
N PHE A 71 -0.95 -5.44 7.58
CA PHE A 71 -0.38 -4.60 8.61
C PHE A 71 1.11 -4.44 8.33
N ALA A 72 1.55 -3.20 8.12
CA ALA A 72 2.93 -2.88 7.78
C ALA A 72 3.50 -1.86 8.77
N LEU A 73 4.66 -2.19 9.35
CA LEU A 73 5.43 -1.22 10.13
C LEU A 73 6.30 -0.34 9.19
N GLY A 74 7.01 -0.98 8.24
CA GLY A 74 7.89 -0.35 7.25
C GLY A 74 7.30 -0.33 5.83
N GLN A 75 8.14 -0.55 4.81
CA GLN A 75 7.81 -0.50 3.37
C GLN A 75 7.36 -1.83 2.75
N PRO A 76 6.07 -2.17 2.75
CA PRO A 76 5.64 -3.51 2.40
C PRO A 76 5.78 -3.81 0.90
N ALA A 77 5.68 -2.85 -0.01
CA ALA A 77 5.73 -3.18 -1.44
C ALA A 77 6.71 -2.31 -2.21
N ALA A 78 7.67 -2.96 -2.87
CA ALA A 78 8.45 -2.41 -3.97
C ALA A 78 7.93 -3.04 -5.28
N ALA A 79 6.99 -2.37 -5.95
CA ALA A 79 6.31 -2.96 -7.09
C ALA A 79 6.02 -2.01 -8.24
N TYR A 80 5.94 -2.52 -9.47
CA TYR A 80 5.45 -1.68 -10.57
C TYR A 80 3.95 -1.34 -10.37
N ARG A 81 3.15 -2.31 -9.91
CA ARG A 81 1.78 -2.07 -9.43
C ARG A 81 1.54 -2.72 -8.08
N ALA A 82 0.94 -1.99 -7.16
CA ALA A 82 0.51 -2.50 -5.87
C ALA A 82 -0.97 -2.19 -5.63
N GLY A 83 -1.73 -3.19 -5.18
CA GLY A 83 -3.13 -3.07 -4.78
C GLY A 83 -3.30 -3.47 -3.32
N PHE A 84 -3.98 -2.63 -2.54
CA PHE A 84 -4.23 -2.87 -1.13
C PHE A 84 -5.72 -2.69 -0.85
N HIS A 85 -6.39 -3.75 -0.36
CA HIS A 85 -7.80 -3.66 0.02
C HIS A 85 -7.96 -3.04 1.42
N ALA A 86 -7.31 -3.62 2.42
CA ALA A 86 -7.26 -3.08 3.77
C ALA A 86 -5.80 -3.00 4.22
N LEU A 87 -5.33 -1.79 4.50
CA LEU A 87 -3.95 -1.54 4.91
C LEU A 87 -3.92 -0.68 6.17
N PHE A 88 -3.17 -1.15 7.15
CA PHE A 88 -2.71 -0.35 8.27
C PHE A 88 -1.20 -0.16 8.13
N ALA A 89 -0.76 1.09 8.02
CA ALA A 89 0.64 1.42 7.85
C ALA A 89 1.09 2.47 8.87
N LEU A 90 2.20 2.22 9.57
CA LEU A 90 2.78 3.24 10.44
C LEU A 90 3.66 4.20 9.67
N GLU A 91 4.48 3.71 8.75
CA GLU A 91 5.40 4.52 7.97
C GLU A 91 4.97 4.61 6.50
N CYS A 92 5.76 4.03 5.60
CA CYS A 92 5.56 4.10 4.16
C CYS A 92 4.97 2.83 3.60
N ALA A 93 3.74 2.89 3.12
CA ALA A 93 2.99 1.69 2.76
C ALA A 93 3.25 1.18 1.33
N ALA A 94 3.89 1.95 0.44
CA ALA A 94 4.29 1.45 -0.87
C ALA A 94 5.32 2.35 -1.58
N ALA A 95 6.29 1.72 -2.22
CA ALA A 95 7.12 2.31 -3.27
C ALA A 95 6.72 1.69 -4.62
N ALA A 96 5.92 2.40 -5.42
CA ALA A 96 5.38 1.84 -6.66
C ALA A 96 5.21 2.83 -7.80
N TYR A 97 5.23 2.35 -9.05
CA TYR A 97 4.81 3.21 -10.16
C TYR A 97 3.32 3.55 -10.06
N ARG A 98 2.49 2.56 -9.73
CA ARG A 98 1.07 2.76 -9.43
C ARG A 98 0.65 2.03 -8.17
N ALA A 99 0.04 2.74 -7.23
CA ALA A 99 -0.56 2.17 -6.04
C ALA A 99 -2.06 2.46 -5.98
N VAL A 100 -2.85 1.48 -5.56
CA VAL A 100 -4.29 1.63 -5.31
C VAL A 100 -4.59 1.14 -3.91
N PHE A 101 -5.25 1.99 -3.12
CA PHE A 101 -5.65 1.70 -1.75
C PHE A 101 -7.16 1.86 -1.61
N TYR A 102 -7.86 0.79 -1.23
CA TYR A 102 -9.31 0.85 -1.01
C TYR A 102 -9.64 1.40 0.37
N ALA A 103 -9.08 0.79 1.43
CA ALA A 103 -9.18 1.27 2.79
C ALA A 103 -7.78 1.34 3.40
N LEU A 104 -7.36 2.53 3.78
CA LEU A 104 -6.04 2.77 4.34
C LEU A 104 -6.14 3.60 5.62
N PHE A 105 -5.50 3.09 6.66
CA PHE A 105 -5.17 3.84 7.86
C PHE A 105 -3.66 4.05 7.89
N ALA A 106 -3.24 5.31 7.89
CA ALA A 106 -1.84 5.70 7.86
C ALA A 106 -1.48 6.65 9.00
N LEU A 107 -0.44 6.32 9.76
CA LEU A 107 0.14 7.26 10.72
C LEU A 107 1.22 8.16 10.07
N GLY A 108 1.94 7.62 9.08
CA GLY A 108 3.03 8.29 8.37
C GLY A 108 2.71 8.62 6.91
N GLN A 109 3.68 8.34 6.02
CA GLN A 109 3.61 8.62 4.58
C GLN A 109 3.23 7.38 3.77
N PRO A 110 1.94 7.05 3.56
CA PRO A 110 1.56 5.73 3.10
C PRO A 110 1.93 5.40 1.65
N ALA A 111 2.34 6.37 0.80
CA ALA A 111 2.78 6.04 -0.55
C ALA A 111 3.85 7.00 -1.08
N ALA A 112 4.91 6.40 -1.61
CA ALA A 112 5.86 7.00 -2.53
C ALA A 112 5.60 6.42 -3.93
N ALA A 113 4.78 7.11 -4.74
CA ALA A 113 4.36 6.56 -6.03
C ALA A 113 4.25 7.59 -7.15
N TYR A 114 4.43 7.15 -8.41
CA TYR A 114 4.14 8.04 -9.53
C TYR A 114 2.63 8.35 -9.62
N ARG A 115 1.77 7.34 -9.41
CA ARG A 115 0.32 7.50 -9.25
C ARG A 115 -0.20 6.75 -8.04
N ALA A 116 -0.99 7.44 -7.21
CA ALA A 116 -1.67 6.84 -6.07
C ALA A 116 -3.18 7.15 -6.11
N ASP A 117 -4.00 6.11 -6.07
CA ASP A 117 -5.45 6.23 -5.99
C ASP A 117 -5.91 5.74 -4.60
N PHE A 118 -6.59 6.59 -3.84
CA PHE A 118 -7.08 6.30 -2.49
C PHE A 118 -8.60 6.42 -2.43
N TYR A 119 -9.30 5.32 -2.14
CA TYR A 119 -10.77 5.35 -2.04
C TYR A 119 -11.25 5.84 -0.67
N ALA A 120 -10.75 5.23 0.41
CA ALA A 120 -10.97 5.69 1.77
C ALA A 120 -9.63 5.75 2.50
N LEU A 121 -9.23 6.95 2.89
CA LEU A 121 -7.99 7.20 3.60
C LEU A 121 -8.25 7.93 4.93
N PHE A 122 -7.75 7.36 6.01
CA PHE A 122 -7.57 8.03 7.28
C PHE A 122 -6.08 8.26 7.52
N ALA A 123 -5.66 9.51 7.61
CA ALA A 123 -4.26 9.88 7.78
C ALA A 123 -4.04 10.78 9.01
N LEU A 124 -3.09 10.39 9.86
CA LEU A 124 -2.61 11.19 11.00
C LEU A 124 -1.33 11.98 10.68
N GLY A 125 -0.94 12.05 9.41
CA GLY A 125 0.28 12.71 8.93
C GLY A 125 0.16 13.14 7.48
N GLN A 126 1.29 13.21 6.77
CA GLN A 126 1.32 13.53 5.33
C GLN A 126 0.99 12.29 4.48
N PRO A 127 -0.16 12.24 3.81
CA PRO A 127 -0.70 11.00 3.25
C PRO A 127 -0.11 10.56 1.91
N ALA A 128 0.72 11.35 1.23
CA ALA A 128 1.35 10.87 -0.02
C ALA A 128 2.50 11.77 -0.44
N ALA A 129 3.55 11.15 -0.96
CA ALA A 129 4.55 11.76 -1.83
C ALA A 129 4.36 11.18 -3.24
N ALA A 130 3.59 11.87 -4.09
CA ALA A 130 3.26 11.35 -5.41
C ALA A 130 3.30 12.41 -6.51
N TYR A 131 3.57 11.99 -7.76
CA TYR A 131 3.40 12.90 -8.89
C TYR A 131 1.91 13.21 -9.10
N ARG A 132 1.04 12.20 -9.04
CA ARG A 132 -0.40 12.38 -9.00
C ARG A 132 -1.05 11.55 -7.90
N ALA A 133 -1.88 12.19 -7.09
CA ALA A 133 -2.70 11.54 -6.08
C ALA A 133 -4.19 11.83 -6.34
N VAL A 134 -5.04 10.82 -6.22
CA VAL A 134 -6.50 10.97 -6.26
C VAL A 134 -7.05 10.42 -4.95
N PHE A 135 -7.85 11.24 -4.26
CA PHE A 135 -8.51 10.88 -3.01
C PHE A 135 -10.02 10.98 -3.19
N TYR A 136 -10.72 9.85 -3.06
CA TYR A 136 -12.18 9.84 -3.13
C TYR A 136 -12.80 10.27 -1.79
N ALA A 137 -12.37 9.67 -0.68
CA ALA A 137 -12.70 10.10 0.67
C ALA A 137 -11.43 10.15 1.51
N LEU A 138 -11.07 11.35 1.99
CA LEU A 138 -9.92 11.59 2.86
C LEU A 138 -10.35 12.23 4.17
N PHE A 139 -9.98 11.60 5.27
CA PHE A 139 -9.96 12.20 6.60
C PHE A 139 -8.49 12.42 7.02
N ALA A 140 -8.10 13.68 7.23
CA ALA A 140 -6.73 14.04 7.58
C ALA A 140 -6.68 14.90 8.85
N LEU A 141 -5.87 14.48 9.82
CA LEU A 141 -5.48 15.27 11.01
C LEU A 141 -4.11 15.94 10.80
N GLY A 142 -3.92 16.62 9.67
CA GLY A 142 -2.62 17.19 9.29
C GLY A 142 -2.62 17.75 7.86
N GLN A 143 -1.44 17.87 7.26
CA GLN A 143 -1.30 18.28 5.87
C GLN A 143 -1.72 17.13 4.92
N PRO A 144 -2.74 17.31 4.07
CA PRO A 144 -3.42 16.21 3.39
C PRO A 144 -2.77 15.73 2.07
N ALA A 145 -1.63 16.25 1.63
CA ALA A 145 -0.78 15.64 0.58
C ALA A 145 0.47 16.48 0.31
N ALA A 146 1.54 15.83 -0.17
CA ALA A 146 2.65 16.43 -0.88
C ALA A 146 2.71 15.85 -2.29
N ALA A 147 2.02 16.47 -3.25
CA ALA A 147 1.93 15.96 -4.62
C ALA A 147 2.06 17.04 -5.69
N TYR A 148 2.52 16.68 -6.89
CA TYR A 148 2.51 17.64 -8.00
C TYR A 148 1.06 17.95 -8.43
N ARG A 149 0.21 16.93 -8.52
CA ARG A 149 -1.25 17.07 -8.67
C ARG A 149 -2.00 16.25 -7.63
N ALA A 150 -2.99 16.86 -6.99
CA ALA A 150 -3.90 16.18 -6.08
C ALA A 150 -5.37 16.48 -6.43
N ASP A 151 -6.15 15.43 -6.66
CA ASP A 151 -7.59 15.53 -6.90
C ASP A 151 -8.32 15.01 -5.64
N PHE A 152 -9.15 15.83 -5.01
CA PHE A 152 -9.90 15.48 -3.79
C PHE A 152 -11.40 15.53 -4.04
N TYR A 153 -12.08 14.39 -4.01
CA TYR A 153 -13.54 14.34 -4.17
C TYR A 153 -14.28 14.69 -2.89
N ALA A 154 -13.91 14.07 -1.76
CA ALA A 154 -14.41 14.44 -0.44
C ALA A 154 -13.22 14.53 0.54
N LEU A 155 -12.98 15.74 1.06
CA LEU A 155 -11.93 16.00 2.05
C LEU A 155 -12.53 16.51 3.36
N PHE A 156 -12.23 15.80 4.44
CA PHE A 156 -12.37 16.29 5.81
C PHE A 156 -10.98 16.52 6.40
N ALA A 157 -10.62 17.79 6.63
CA ALA A 157 -9.30 18.16 7.12
C ALA A 157 -9.37 19.01 8.40
N LEU A 158 -8.68 18.53 9.43
CA LEU A 158 -8.42 19.25 10.67
C LEU A 158 -6.97 19.78 10.62
N GLY A 159 -6.69 20.76 9.77
CA GLY A 159 -5.32 21.27 9.58
C GLY A 159 -5.12 22.23 8.41
N GLN A 160 -3.85 22.46 8.08
CA GLN A 160 -3.41 23.23 6.90
C GLN A 160 -3.82 22.51 5.59
N PRO A 161 -4.13 23.25 4.51
CA PRO A 161 -4.46 22.64 3.22
C PRO A 161 -3.25 21.92 2.59
N ALA A 162 -3.53 21.08 1.58
CA ALA A 162 -2.51 20.28 0.87
C ALA A 162 -1.35 21.13 0.35
N ALA A 163 -0.13 20.61 0.40
CA ALA A 163 1.03 21.17 -0.27
C ALA A 163 1.14 20.54 -1.66
N ALA A 164 0.37 21.06 -2.63
CA ALA A 164 0.43 20.61 -4.01
C ALA A 164 0.65 21.76 -4.98
N TYR A 165 1.37 21.50 -6.08
CA TYR A 165 1.49 22.49 -7.16
C TYR A 165 0.12 22.79 -7.78
N ARG A 166 -0.74 21.76 -7.88
CA ARG A 166 -2.15 21.90 -8.22
C ARG A 166 -3.02 20.99 -7.39
N ALA A 167 -4.05 21.55 -6.78
CA ALA A 167 -5.05 20.83 -6.00
C ALA A 167 -6.46 21.18 -6.47
N ASP A 168 -7.20 20.18 -6.93
CA ASP A 168 -8.59 20.32 -7.36
C ASP A 168 -9.49 19.68 -6.27
N PHE A 169 -10.45 20.45 -5.73
CA PHE A 169 -11.36 20.00 -4.66
C PHE A 169 -12.81 20.02 -5.13
N TYR A 170 -13.52 18.90 -4.99
CA TYR A 170 -14.94 18.81 -5.35
C TYR A 170 -15.86 19.00 -4.13
N ALA A 171 -15.52 18.44 -2.97
CA ALA A 171 -16.19 18.70 -1.69
C ALA A 171 -15.17 18.83 -0.55
N LEU A 172 -15.19 19.98 0.13
CA LEU A 172 -14.26 20.34 1.19
C LEU A 172 -15.01 20.67 2.49
N PHE A 173 -14.74 19.89 3.54
CA PHE A 173 -15.22 20.14 4.90
C PHE A 173 -14.03 20.50 5.78
N LYS A 174 -13.97 21.77 6.20
CA LYS A 174 -12.93 22.29 7.09
C LYS A 174 -13.58 22.90 8.32
N THR A 175 -13.22 22.43 9.50
CA THR A 175 -13.67 23.07 10.74
C THR A 175 -12.80 24.29 11.02
N ASN A 176 -13.38 25.48 10.90
CA ASN A 176 -12.73 26.72 11.33
C ASN A 176 -12.77 26.75 12.87
N ARG A 177 -11.61 26.67 13.53
CA ARG A 177 -11.52 26.93 14.98
C ARG A 177 -11.63 28.44 15.20
N LYS A 178 -12.83 29.01 15.03
CA LYS A 178 -13.13 30.33 15.60
C LYS A 178 -13.35 30.13 17.10
N THR A 179 -12.36 30.57 17.87
CA THR A 179 -12.43 31.01 19.29
C THR A 179 -13.77 30.75 19.99
N LEU A 180 -13.80 29.72 20.84
CA LEU A 180 -14.64 29.76 22.04
C LEU A 180 -13.90 30.61 23.07
N ARG A 181 -14.56 31.69 23.47
CA ARG A 181 -14.12 32.65 24.50
C ARG A 181 -13.86 31.96 25.84
#